data_AF-A0AAE4A4W5-F1
#
_entry.id   AF-A0AAE4A4W5-F1
#
_cell.length_a   1.000
_cell.length_b   1.000
_cell.length_c   1.000
_cell.angle_alpha   90.00
_cell.angle_beta   90.00
_cell.angle_gamma   90.00
#
_symmetry.space_group_name_H-M   'P 1'
#
loop_
_entity.id
_entity.type
_entity.pdbx_description
1 polymer ?
#
loop_
_entity_poly.entity_id
_entity_poly.type
_entity_poly.pdbx_seq_one_letter_code
_entity_poly.pdbx_strand_id
1 'polypeptide(L)'
;MPSTRSRSAGREALFVRIPTSEAQRLDRAAFELRLSKQDIVSSLVSRYVDPTSPASMEALRALDGGGGTRPQPPAGGTLTLGHHDFRADVREVLTVADAAELLQVGEEVVERLASDGELPGRRIGEQWRFTRQAILDWLSAGSS
;
A
#
# COMPACT_ATOMS: atom_id res chain seq x y z
N MET A 1 -10.67 -11.97 -43.97
CA MET A 1 -9.30 -11.91 -43.44
C MET A 1 -9.18 -10.65 -42.60
N PRO A 2 -9.11 -10.76 -41.25
CA PRO A 2 -9.17 -9.60 -40.37
C PRO A 2 -7.75 -9.03 -40.16
N SER A 3 -7.63 -7.72 -40.28
CA SER A 3 -6.54 -6.98 -39.65
C SER A 3 -7.17 -6.09 -38.60
N THR A 4 -7.41 -6.65 -37.42
CA THR A 4 -7.70 -5.87 -36.22
C THR A 4 -6.42 -5.13 -35.86
N ARG A 5 -6.32 -3.89 -36.34
CA ARG A 5 -5.32 -2.94 -35.88
C ARG A 5 -5.54 -2.76 -34.38
N SER A 6 -4.66 -3.37 -33.58
CA SER A 6 -4.66 -3.26 -32.12
C SER A 6 -4.69 -1.77 -31.75
N ARG A 7 -5.75 -1.36 -31.06
CA ARG A 7 -5.95 0.01 -30.59
C ARG A 7 -4.84 0.28 -29.57
N SER A 8 -3.79 1.00 -29.96
CA SER A 8 -2.83 1.55 -29.02
C SER A 8 -3.61 2.40 -28.03
N ALA A 9 -3.81 1.89 -26.81
CA ALA A 9 -4.44 2.64 -25.73
C ALA A 9 -3.66 3.96 -25.58
N GLY A 10 -4.36 5.09 -25.69
CA GLY A 10 -3.75 6.41 -25.58
C GLY A 10 -3.04 6.52 -24.23
N ARG A 11 -1.76 6.90 -24.26
CA ARG A 11 -0.98 7.18 -23.05
C ARG A 11 -0.84 8.69 -22.94
N GLU A 12 -1.22 9.23 -21.79
CA GLU A 12 -1.01 10.64 -21.46
C GLU A 12 0.21 10.77 -20.55
N ALA A 13 1.03 11.81 -20.76
CA ALA A 13 2.22 12.03 -19.97
C ALA A 13 1.87 12.67 -18.62
N LEU A 14 2.31 12.05 -17.53
CA LEU A 14 2.18 12.57 -16.17
C LEU A 14 3.47 13.28 -15.77
N PHE A 15 3.41 14.59 -15.54
CA PHE A 15 4.53 15.39 -15.04
C PHE A 15 4.26 15.82 -13.59
N VAL A 16 5.03 15.28 -12.65
CA VAL A 16 4.92 15.59 -11.22
C VAL A 16 6.30 15.83 -10.63
N ARG A 17 6.38 16.67 -9.60
CA ARG A 17 7.59 16.85 -8.79
C ARG A 17 7.42 16.10 -7.49
N ILE A 18 8.27 15.11 -7.27
CA ILE A 18 8.35 14.35 -6.02
C ILE A 18 9.74 14.56 -5.41
N PRO A 19 9.93 14.37 -4.09
CA PRO A 19 11.24 14.52 -3.51
C PRO A 19 12.20 13.44 -4.03
N THR A 20 13.50 13.76 -4.01
CA THR A 20 14.53 12.96 -4.70
C THR A 20 14.65 11.55 -4.13
N SER A 21 14.43 11.39 -2.82
CA SER A 21 14.38 10.09 -2.14
C SER A 21 13.33 9.15 -2.71
N GLU A 22 12.14 9.66 -3.00
CA GLU A 22 10.99 8.91 -3.49
C GLU A 22 11.19 8.52 -4.95
N ALA A 23 11.76 9.42 -5.77
CA ALA A 23 12.18 9.09 -7.12
C ALA A 23 13.22 7.96 -7.12
N GLN A 24 14.24 8.02 -6.26
CA GLN A 24 15.25 6.96 -6.14
C GLN A 24 14.66 5.62 -5.68
N ARG A 25 13.65 5.64 -4.78
CA ARG A 25 12.93 4.43 -4.37
C ARG A 25 12.16 3.81 -5.53
N LEU A 26 11.45 4.62 -6.33
CA LEU A 26 10.74 4.14 -7.51
C LEU A 26 11.70 3.52 -8.53
N ASP A 27 12.87 4.14 -8.73
CA ASP A 27 13.91 3.66 -9.62
C ASP A 27 14.45 2.29 -9.20
N ARG A 28 14.73 2.14 -7.90
CA ARG A 28 15.18 0.87 -7.32
C ARG A 28 14.11 -0.21 -7.43
N ALA A 29 12.86 0.10 -7.10
CA ALA A 29 11.74 -0.83 -7.21
C ALA A 29 11.53 -1.30 -8.66
N ALA A 30 11.62 -0.39 -9.64
CA ALA A 30 11.55 -0.72 -11.06
C ALA A 30 12.66 -1.70 -11.48
N PHE A 31 13.89 -1.46 -11.01
CA PHE A 31 15.03 -2.34 -11.29
C PHE A 31 14.84 -3.74 -10.70
N GLU A 32 14.48 -3.84 -9.41
CA GLU A 32 14.32 -5.10 -8.69
C GLU A 32 13.17 -5.94 -9.26
N LEU A 33 12.04 -5.30 -9.59
CA LEU A 33 10.86 -5.96 -10.15
C LEU A 33 10.95 -6.20 -11.66
N ARG A 34 11.97 -5.65 -12.34
CA ARG A 34 12.10 -5.65 -13.81
C ARG A 34 10.87 -5.10 -14.52
N LEU A 35 10.22 -4.11 -13.92
CA LEU A 35 9.08 -3.40 -14.48
C LEU A 35 9.51 -2.00 -14.92
N SER A 36 8.80 -1.41 -15.89
CA SER A 36 9.00 0.00 -16.18
C SER A 36 8.42 0.85 -15.03
N LYS A 37 9.02 2.02 -14.77
CA LYS A 37 8.45 2.99 -13.81
C LYS A 37 7.02 3.36 -14.17
N GLN A 38 6.72 3.42 -15.48
CA GLN A 38 5.38 3.69 -15.99
C GLN A 38 4.38 2.61 -15.56
N ASP A 39 4.75 1.33 -15.63
CA ASP A 39 3.85 0.23 -15.25
C ASP A 39 3.61 0.22 -13.73
N ILE A 40 4.65 0.51 -12.94
CA ILE A 40 4.51 0.67 -11.48
C ILE A 40 3.57 1.83 -11.17
N VAL A 41 3.79 3.00 -11.76
CA VAL A 41 2.92 4.17 -11.52
C VAL A 41 1.50 3.90 -12.01
N SER A 42 1.32 3.31 -13.19
CA SER A 42 0.00 2.98 -13.73
C SER A 42 -0.77 2.00 -12.84
N SER A 43 -0.08 0.99 -12.28
CA SER A 43 -0.71 0.01 -11.39
C SER A 43 -1.09 0.63 -10.04
N LEU A 44 -0.23 1.48 -9.47
CA LEU A 44 -0.54 2.23 -8.25
C LEU A 44 -1.73 3.17 -8.44
N VAL A 45 -1.75 3.95 -9.53
CA VAL A 45 -2.87 4.86 -9.82
C VAL A 45 -4.17 4.07 -9.98
N SER A 46 -4.15 2.97 -10.74
CA SER A 46 -5.33 2.11 -10.92
C SER A 46 -5.85 1.52 -9.60
N ARG A 47 -4.94 1.13 -8.69
CA ARG A 47 -5.30 0.51 -7.41
C ARG A 47 -5.85 1.51 -6.39
N TYR A 48 -5.33 2.74 -6.36
CA TYR A 48 -5.58 3.67 -5.25
C TYR A 48 -6.36 4.93 -5.64
N VAL A 49 -6.49 5.25 -6.93
CA VAL A 49 -7.16 6.46 -7.41
C VAL A 49 -8.44 6.10 -8.14
N ASP A 50 -9.57 6.13 -7.42
CA ASP A 50 -10.90 6.05 -8.00
C ASP A 50 -11.66 7.37 -7.77
N PRO A 51 -11.82 8.21 -8.82
CA PRO A 51 -12.50 9.50 -8.69
C PRO A 51 -14.01 9.37 -8.43
N THR A 52 -14.59 8.19 -8.64
CA THR A 52 -16.02 7.94 -8.45
C THR A 52 -16.34 7.38 -7.06
N SER A 53 -15.32 6.95 -6.30
CA SER A 53 -15.45 6.45 -4.94
C SER A 53 -15.18 7.57 -3.92
N PRO A 54 -16.20 8.02 -3.15
CA PRO A 54 -16.01 9.04 -2.12
C PRO A 54 -14.99 8.64 -1.06
N ALA A 55 -14.93 7.35 -0.72
CA ALA A 55 -13.99 6.80 0.24
C ALA A 55 -12.54 6.84 -0.27
N SER A 56 -12.31 6.55 -1.56
CA SER A 56 -10.98 6.70 -2.19
C SER A 56 -10.53 8.17 -2.16
N MET A 57 -11.44 9.10 -2.49
CA MET A 57 -11.15 10.54 -2.46
C MET A 57 -10.89 11.06 -1.04
N GLU A 58 -11.56 10.53 -0.03
CA GLU A 58 -11.30 10.87 1.37
C GLU A 58 -9.94 10.35 1.85
N ALA A 59 -9.57 9.12 1.50
CA ALA A 59 -8.24 8.57 1.78
C ALA A 59 -7.12 9.40 1.14
N LEU A 60 -7.30 9.84 -0.11
CA LEU A 60 -6.35 10.72 -0.80
C LEU A 60 -6.24 12.10 -0.13
N ARG A 61 -7.34 12.68 0.36
CA ARG A 61 -7.31 13.92 1.16
C ARG A 61 -6.62 13.73 2.51
N ALA A 62 -6.75 12.56 3.12
CA ALA A 62 -6.05 12.27 4.37
C ALA A 62 -4.52 12.24 4.19
N LEU A 63 -4.02 11.87 3.01
CA LEU A 63 -2.58 11.94 2.67
C LEU A 63 -2.06 13.38 2.55
N ASP A 64 -2.93 14.35 2.20
CA ASP A 64 -2.62 15.79 2.21
C ASP A 64 -2.50 16.35 3.65
N GLY A 65 -3.01 15.61 4.65
CA GLY A 65 -3.06 16.00 6.07
C GLY A 65 -1.72 16.12 6.80
N GLY A 66 -0.59 15.88 6.13
CA GLY A 66 0.77 16.11 6.63
C GLY A 66 1.23 17.58 6.64
N GLY A 67 0.30 18.54 6.51
CA GLY A 67 0.57 19.98 6.49
C GLY A 67 -0.42 20.79 7.34
N GLY A 68 -0.64 20.39 8.61
CA GLY A 68 -1.45 21.15 9.56
C GLY A 68 -0.76 22.44 10.03
N THR A 69 -1.36 23.59 9.70
CA THR A 69 -1.05 24.97 10.13
C THR A 69 0.29 25.53 9.61
N ARG A 70 0.21 26.61 8.84
CA ARG A 70 1.35 27.44 8.44
C ARG A 70 1.58 28.54 9.50
N PRO A 71 2.51 28.42 10.46
CA PRO A 71 3.18 29.61 10.95
C PRO A 71 3.97 30.18 9.77
N GLN A 72 3.65 31.42 9.39
CA GLN A 72 4.44 32.15 8.39
C GLN A 72 5.86 32.31 8.95
N PRO A 73 6.90 31.73 8.30
CA PRO A 73 8.26 31.91 8.78
C PRO A 73 8.63 33.40 8.65
N PRO A 74 9.29 34.03 9.64
CA PRO A 74 10.03 35.25 9.35
C PRO A 74 11.07 34.92 8.25
N ALA A 75 11.18 35.80 7.27
CA ALA A 75 11.96 35.59 6.05
C ALA A 75 13.37 35.01 6.34
N GLY A 76 13.64 33.83 5.79
CA GLY A 76 14.93 33.15 5.94
C GLY A 76 14.79 31.66 5.68
N GLY A 77 15.15 31.24 4.47
CA GLY A 77 14.85 29.90 3.95
C GLY A 77 15.49 28.75 4.72
N THR A 78 14.69 27.73 4.99
CA THR A 78 14.96 26.32 4.69
C THR A 78 13.60 25.62 4.73
N LEU A 79 13.08 25.21 3.56
CA LEU A 79 11.88 24.41 3.48
C LEU A 79 12.25 22.95 3.78
N THR A 80 12.15 22.55 5.04
CA THR A 80 12.06 21.14 5.41
C THR A 80 10.59 20.76 5.33
N LEU A 81 10.18 20.12 4.23
CA LEU A 81 8.84 19.57 4.09
C LEU A 81 8.92 18.04 3.95
N GLY A 82 8.46 17.36 5.00
CA GLY A 82 7.75 16.08 4.95
C GLY A 82 8.45 14.91 4.27
N HIS A 83 9.21 14.15 5.05
CA HIS A 83 9.64 12.79 4.75
C HIS A 83 8.40 11.88 4.65
N HIS A 84 7.83 11.69 3.46
CA HIS A 84 6.78 10.71 3.23
C HIS A 84 7.41 9.42 2.72
N ASP A 85 7.68 8.50 3.64
CA ASP A 85 7.83 7.09 3.30
C ASP A 85 6.49 6.60 2.69
N PHE A 86 6.44 6.42 1.37
CA PHE A 86 5.51 5.46 0.78
C PHE A 86 6.03 4.06 1.13
N ARG A 87 5.85 3.69 2.40
CA ARG A 87 5.78 2.30 2.78
C ARG A 87 4.37 1.87 2.37
N ALA A 88 4.26 0.81 1.57
CA ALA A 88 3.07 -0.03 1.71
C ALA A 88 2.94 -0.25 3.22
N ASP A 89 1.86 0.23 3.82
CA ASP A 89 1.68 0.30 5.27
C ASP A 89 1.86 -1.12 5.83
N VAL A 90 3.08 -1.50 6.20
CA VAL A 90 3.38 -2.85 6.71
C VAL A 90 2.96 -2.83 8.17
N ARG A 91 1.65 -2.86 8.37
CA ARG A 91 1.05 -2.91 9.70
C ARG A 91 1.61 -4.15 10.40
N GLU A 92 2.34 -3.92 11.49
CA GLU A 92 2.93 -5.02 12.27
C GLU A 92 1.86 -5.86 12.96
N VAL A 93 0.73 -5.22 13.31
CA VAL A 93 -0.46 -5.84 13.88
C VAL A 93 -1.57 -5.84 12.84
N LEU A 94 -2.02 -7.02 12.48
CA LEU A 94 -3.03 -7.30 11.47
C LEU A 94 -4.38 -7.56 12.12
N THR A 95 -5.44 -7.04 11.50
CA THR A 95 -6.83 -7.47 11.75
C THR A 95 -7.09 -8.83 11.08
N VAL A 96 -8.28 -9.39 11.29
CA VAL A 96 -8.75 -10.57 10.55
C VAL A 96 -8.72 -10.31 9.04
N ALA A 97 -9.24 -9.16 8.58
CA ALA A 97 -9.22 -8.77 7.17
C ALA A 97 -7.79 -8.66 6.62
N ASP A 98 -6.88 -8.00 7.34
CA ASP A 98 -5.48 -7.87 6.89
C ASP A 98 -4.77 -9.24 6.86
N ALA A 99 -5.05 -10.12 7.84
CA ALA A 99 -4.50 -11.48 7.87
C ALA A 99 -5.07 -12.36 6.74
N ALA A 100 -6.35 -12.20 6.40
CA ALA A 100 -7.00 -12.88 5.29
C ALA A 100 -6.39 -12.47 3.94
N GLU A 101 -6.12 -11.17 3.75
CA GLU A 101 -5.40 -10.66 2.58
C GLU A 101 -3.98 -11.26 2.50
N LEU A 102 -3.26 -11.30 3.62
CA LEU A 102 -1.90 -11.86 3.68
C LEU A 102 -1.87 -13.36 3.35
N LEU A 103 -2.82 -14.13 3.86
CA LEU A 103 -2.91 -15.58 3.69
C LEU A 103 -3.63 -16.00 2.40
N GLN A 104 -4.24 -15.04 1.68
CA GLN A 104 -5.07 -15.27 0.49
C GLN A 104 -6.23 -16.26 0.74
N VAL A 105 -6.90 -16.13 1.89
CA VAL A 105 -8.07 -16.93 2.27
C VAL A 105 -9.23 -16.02 2.70
N GLY A 106 -10.42 -16.58 2.91
CA GLY A 106 -11.56 -15.82 3.44
C GLY A 106 -11.39 -15.48 4.93
N GLU A 107 -11.96 -14.36 5.38
CA GLU A 107 -11.94 -13.93 6.79
C GLU A 107 -12.50 -15.00 7.74
N GLU A 108 -13.57 -15.67 7.32
CA GLU A 108 -14.19 -16.80 8.04
C GLU A 108 -13.22 -17.97 8.29
N VAL A 109 -12.27 -18.19 7.38
CA VAL A 109 -11.22 -19.21 7.54
C VAL A 109 -10.21 -18.75 8.58
N VAL A 110 -9.80 -17.48 8.53
CA VAL A 110 -8.86 -16.89 9.51
C VAL A 110 -9.45 -16.91 10.92
N GLU A 111 -10.71 -16.53 11.08
CA GLU A 111 -11.38 -16.55 12.39
C GLU A 111 -11.49 -17.96 12.96
N ARG A 112 -11.82 -18.94 12.10
CA ARG A 112 -11.85 -20.35 12.49
C ARG A 112 -10.48 -20.82 12.93
N LEU A 113 -9.44 -20.63 12.11
CA LEU A 113 -8.07 -21.03 12.44
C LEU A 113 -7.56 -20.37 13.74
N ALA A 114 -7.91 -19.10 13.98
CA ALA A 114 -7.56 -18.39 15.20
C ALA A 114 -8.32 -18.94 16.41
N SER A 115 -9.61 -19.26 16.25
CA SER A 115 -10.46 -19.82 17.31
C SER A 115 -10.07 -21.25 17.68
N ASP A 116 -9.64 -22.04 16.69
CA ASP A 116 -9.14 -23.41 16.85
C ASP A 116 -7.70 -23.44 17.39
N GLY A 117 -7.03 -22.28 17.47
CA GLY A 117 -5.67 -22.13 17.98
C GLY A 117 -4.58 -22.55 16.99
N GLU A 118 -4.93 -22.81 15.73
CA GLU A 118 -3.98 -23.17 14.67
C GLU A 118 -3.20 -21.97 14.14
N LEU A 119 -3.85 -20.79 14.07
CA LEU A 119 -3.21 -19.55 13.63
C LEU A 119 -2.74 -18.73 14.84
N PRO A 120 -1.46 -18.34 14.93
CA PRO A 120 -0.96 -17.57 16.07
C PRO A 120 -1.54 -16.16 16.10
N GLY A 121 -2.47 -15.93 17.03
CA GLY A 121 -3.13 -14.65 17.26
C GLY A 121 -3.48 -14.43 18.72
N ARG A 122 -3.75 -13.18 19.09
CA ARG A 122 -4.29 -12.82 20.41
C ARG A 122 -5.66 -12.20 20.25
N ARG A 123 -6.60 -12.67 21.06
CA ARG A 123 -7.92 -12.06 21.19
C ARG A 123 -7.86 -10.94 22.23
N ILE A 124 -8.21 -9.72 21.82
CA ILE A 124 -8.24 -8.52 22.68
C ILE A 124 -9.67 -7.98 22.62
N GLY A 125 -10.43 -8.18 23.69
CA GLY A 125 -11.87 -7.95 23.68
C GLY A 125 -12.58 -8.89 22.71
N GLU A 126 -13.34 -8.33 21.77
CA GLU A 126 -14.05 -9.09 20.72
C GLU A 126 -13.27 -9.19 19.41
N GLN A 127 -12.05 -8.66 19.37
CA GLN A 127 -11.27 -8.58 18.14
C GLN A 127 -10.04 -9.49 18.19
N TRP A 128 -9.77 -10.15 17.07
CA TRP A 128 -8.50 -10.85 16.86
C TRP A 128 -7.43 -9.90 16.37
N ARG A 129 -6.22 -10.08 16.90
CA ARG A 129 -5.00 -9.37 16.50
C ARG A 129 -3.90 -10.38 16.21
N PHE A 130 -3.30 -10.24 15.05
CA PHE A 130 -2.22 -11.11 14.60
C PHE A 130 -0.97 -10.28 14.40
N THR A 131 0.20 -10.78 14.76
CA THR A 131 1.43 -10.13 14.33
C THR A 131 1.84 -10.71 12.98
N ARG A 132 2.27 -9.83 12.07
CA ARG A 132 2.71 -10.26 10.74
C ARG A 132 3.83 -11.30 10.84
N GLN A 133 4.79 -11.08 11.75
CA GLN A 133 5.90 -12.01 11.96
C GLN A 133 5.43 -13.41 12.41
N ALA A 134 4.47 -13.50 13.33
CA ALA A 134 4.00 -14.79 13.83
C ALA A 134 3.29 -15.60 12.74
N ILE A 135 2.52 -14.93 11.86
CA ILE A 135 1.89 -15.60 10.71
C ILE A 135 2.96 -16.13 9.74
N LEU A 136 4.00 -15.35 9.45
CA LEU A 136 5.08 -15.77 8.55
C LEU A 136 5.92 -16.92 9.14
N ASP A 137 6.20 -16.88 10.44
CA ASP A 137 6.90 -17.94 11.15
C ASP A 137 6.08 -19.23 11.13
N TRP A 138 4.77 -19.13 11.33
CA TRP A 138 3.84 -20.26 11.25
C TRP A 138 3.78 -20.88 9.84
N LEU A 139 3.68 -20.06 8.79
CA LEU A 139 3.73 -20.54 7.40
C LEU A 139 5.01 -21.31 7.11
N SER A 140 6.14 -20.82 7.64
CA SER A 140 7.46 -21.43 7.48
C SER A 140 7.60 -22.74 8.27
N ALA A 141 6.94 -22.85 9.42
CA ALA A 141 6.93 -24.05 10.25
C ALA A 141 6.05 -25.16 9.66
N GLY A 142 4.98 -24.82 8.96
CA GLY A 142 4.07 -25.76 8.31
C GLY A 142 4.54 -26.31 6.95
N SER A 143 5.68 -25.85 6.43
CA SER A 143 6.22 -26.26 5.11
C SER A 143 7.12 -27.51 5.16
N SER A 144 6.91 -28.42 6.12
CA SER A 144 7.74 -29.62 6.29
C SER A 144 7.07 -30.91 5.84
#